data_AF-A0A0F9NQF0-F1
#
_entry.id   AF-A0A0F9NQF0-F1
#
_cell.length_a   1.000
_cell.length_b   1.000
_cell.length_c   1.000
_cell.angle_alpha   90.00
_cell.angle_beta   90.00
_cell.angle_gamma   90.00
#
_symmetry.space_group_name_H-M   'P 1'
#
loop_
_entity.id
_entity.type
_entity.pdbx_description
1 polymer ?
#
loop_
_entity_poly.entity_id
_entity_poly.type
_entity_poly.pdbx_seq_one_letter_code
_entity_poly.pdbx_strand_id
1 'polypeptide(L)'
;MKFLILAATSFFLALPAMAQEQVTAKSGEEVRVGWIGSVGENCQTNPLPAITPAELAKHGQIRLTEGEVQTDTVPNCPGIKIPAIVVFYTSSPGFTGTDNFALSTGEGQPSRTYTITVQ
;
A
#
# COMPACT_ATOMS: atom_id res chain seq x y z
N MET A 1 -12.70 17.98 -54.65
CA MET A 1 -12.02 18.06 -53.33
C MET A 1 -13.05 18.25 -52.22
N LYS A 2 -13.36 17.19 -51.47
CA LYS A 2 -14.13 17.25 -50.22
C LYS A 2 -13.55 16.15 -49.33
N PHE A 3 -12.68 16.52 -48.40
CA PHE A 3 -12.02 15.58 -47.50
C PHE A 3 -13.02 15.14 -46.42
N LEU A 4 -13.35 13.84 -46.40
CA LEU A 4 -13.94 13.16 -45.26
C LEU A 4 -12.82 12.85 -44.26
N ILE A 5 -12.84 13.48 -43.09
CA ILE A 5 -11.94 13.15 -41.99
C ILE A 5 -12.72 12.26 -41.01
N LEU A 6 -12.35 10.98 -40.95
CA LEU A 6 -12.75 10.08 -39.87
C LEU A 6 -12.01 10.51 -38.60
N ALA A 7 -12.72 11.01 -37.59
CA ALA A 7 -12.18 11.18 -36.25
C ALA A 7 -12.28 9.83 -35.50
N ALA A 8 -11.19 9.08 -35.45
CA ALA A 8 -11.05 7.93 -34.56
C ALA A 8 -10.75 8.46 -33.15
N THR A 9 -11.78 8.60 -32.32
CA THR A 9 -11.63 8.93 -30.90
C THR A 9 -11.13 7.70 -30.14
N SER A 10 -9.83 7.64 -29.87
CA SER A 10 -9.24 6.68 -28.95
C SER A 10 -9.73 6.96 -27.52
N PHE A 11 -10.55 6.06 -27.00
CA PHE A 11 -10.99 6.06 -25.60
C PHE A 11 -9.85 5.51 -24.74
N PHE A 12 -9.01 6.38 -24.19
CA PHE A 12 -8.06 6.00 -23.15
C PHE A 12 -8.86 5.71 -21.87
N LEU A 13 -9.06 4.42 -21.56
CA LEU A 13 -9.60 4.00 -20.27
C LEU A 13 -8.55 4.31 -19.20
N ALA A 14 -8.81 5.35 -18.40
CA ALA A 14 -8.05 5.59 -17.17
C ALA A 14 -8.37 4.45 -16.21
N LEU A 15 -7.46 3.48 -16.10
CA LEU A 15 -7.53 2.46 -15.06
C LEU A 15 -7.35 3.15 -13.69
N PRO A 16 -8.13 2.76 -12.67
CA PRO A 16 -7.93 3.28 -11.33
C PRO A 16 -6.50 2.91 -10.88
N ALA A 17 -5.72 3.92 -10.49
CA ALA A 17 -4.45 3.70 -9.84
C ALA A 17 -4.73 3.12 -8.45
N MET A 18 -4.72 1.79 -8.36
CA MET A 18 -4.63 1.09 -7.07
C MET A 18 -3.37 1.62 -6.38
N ALA A 19 -3.50 2.10 -5.13
CA ALA A 19 -2.35 2.59 -4.37
C ALA A 19 -1.36 1.42 -4.18
N GLN A 20 -0.30 1.42 -4.99
CA GLN A 20 0.79 0.44 -4.95
C GLN A 20 1.97 1.05 -4.19
N GLU A 21 2.38 0.40 -3.12
CA GLU A 21 3.58 0.78 -2.35
C GLU A 21 4.75 -0.09 -2.83
N GLN A 22 5.80 0.55 -3.36
CA GLN A 22 6.99 -0.12 -3.86
C GLN A 22 8.13 0.02 -2.86
N VAL A 23 8.71 -1.10 -2.44
CA VAL A 23 9.78 -1.12 -1.43
C VAL A 23 10.89 -2.04 -1.88
N THR A 24 12.15 -1.63 -1.65
CA THR A 24 13.31 -2.51 -1.82
C THR A 24 13.67 -3.16 -0.49
N ALA A 25 13.90 -4.47 -0.51
CA ALA A 25 14.29 -5.26 0.64
C ALA A 25 15.60 -6.00 0.35
N LYS A 26 16.38 -6.28 1.41
CA LYS A 26 17.48 -7.24 1.32
C LYS A 26 16.97 -8.63 1.60
N SER A 27 17.48 -9.62 0.87
CA SER A 27 17.06 -11.02 1.03
C SER A 27 17.21 -11.50 2.47
N GLY A 28 16.10 -11.99 3.06
CA GLY A 28 16.07 -12.54 4.43
C GLY A 28 16.10 -11.50 5.55
N GLU A 29 16.20 -10.20 5.24
CA GLU A 29 16.16 -9.13 6.24
C GLU A 29 14.73 -8.57 6.37
N GLU A 30 14.33 -8.22 7.60
CA GLU A 30 13.04 -7.56 7.84
C GLU A 30 13.12 -6.09 7.41
N VAL A 31 12.09 -5.63 6.69
CA VAL A 31 11.93 -4.23 6.30
C VAL A 31 10.52 -3.75 6.64
N ARG A 32 10.41 -2.50 7.12
CA ARG A 32 9.11 -1.82 7.23
C ARG A 32 8.68 -1.38 5.84
N VAL A 33 7.50 -1.83 5.42
CA VAL A 33 6.97 -1.56 4.07
C VAL A 33 5.83 -0.57 4.06
N GLY A 34 5.30 -0.21 5.22
CA GLY A 34 4.23 0.78 5.33
C GLY A 34 3.61 0.85 6.72
N TRP A 35 2.51 1.58 6.81
CA TRP A 35 1.63 1.63 7.97
C TRP A 35 0.20 1.94 7.55
N ILE A 36 -0.77 1.44 8.32
CA ILE A 36 -2.19 1.61 8.06
C ILE A 36 -2.86 2.17 9.31
N GLY A 37 -3.29 3.43 9.22
CA GLY A 37 -4.04 4.14 10.25
C GLY A 37 -4.94 5.18 9.58
N SER A 38 -5.82 5.80 10.35
CA SER A 38 -6.69 6.85 9.82
C SER A 38 -6.97 7.94 10.85
N VAL A 39 -7.31 9.11 10.33
CA VAL A 39 -7.59 10.33 11.08
C VAL A 39 -8.81 10.97 10.44
N GLY A 40 -9.72 11.52 11.26
CA GLY A 40 -10.84 12.32 10.80
C GLY A 40 -10.40 13.70 10.30
N GLU A 41 -11.31 14.42 9.64
CA GLU A 41 -11.03 15.76 9.05
C GLU A 41 -10.57 16.80 10.08
N ASN A 42 -10.95 16.62 11.35
CA ASN A 42 -10.58 17.47 12.48
C ASN A 42 -9.28 17.02 13.18
N CYS A 43 -8.45 16.20 12.52
CA CYS A 43 -7.24 15.61 13.07
C CYS A 43 -7.47 14.67 14.28
N GLN A 44 -8.71 14.24 14.53
CA GLN A 44 -8.99 13.23 15.54
C GLN A 44 -8.56 11.85 15.05
N THR A 45 -7.75 11.15 15.84
CA THR A 45 -7.31 9.79 15.52
C THR A 45 -8.46 8.81 15.62
N ASN A 46 -8.54 7.89 14.65
CA ASN A 46 -9.47 6.78 14.71
C ASN A 46 -8.87 5.57 15.45
N PRO A 47 -9.70 4.62 15.92
CA PRO A 47 -9.22 3.35 16.44
C PRO A 47 -8.38 2.58 15.42
N LEU A 48 -7.61 1.61 15.92
CA LEU A 48 -6.82 0.71 15.08
C LEU A 48 -7.73 -0.03 14.08
N PRO A 49 -7.37 -0.05 12.79
CA PRO A 49 -8.12 -0.79 11.79
C PRO A 49 -7.95 -2.30 11.98
N ALA A 50 -9.01 -3.07 11.72
CA ALA A 50 -8.90 -4.51 11.56
C ALA A 50 -8.27 -4.81 10.19
N ILE A 51 -7.12 -5.50 10.18
CA ILE A 51 -6.39 -5.83 8.96
C ILE A 51 -6.51 -7.31 8.65
N THR A 52 -6.85 -7.63 7.41
CA THR A 52 -6.88 -9.02 6.90
C THR A 52 -6.05 -9.14 5.62
N PRO A 53 -5.37 -10.28 5.39
CA PRO A 53 -4.71 -10.53 4.12
C PRO A 53 -5.74 -10.65 2.99
N ALA A 54 -5.56 -9.86 1.93
CA ALA A 54 -6.30 -10.00 0.67
C ALA A 54 -5.53 -10.86 -0.34
N GLU A 55 -4.19 -10.76 -0.33
CA GLU A 55 -3.28 -11.62 -1.08
C GLU A 55 -2.03 -11.88 -0.21
N LEU A 56 -1.58 -13.14 -0.15
CA LEU A 56 -0.38 -13.53 0.59
C LEU A 56 0.88 -13.36 -0.27
N ALA A 57 1.97 -12.95 0.38
CA ALA A 57 3.31 -13.00 -0.20
C ALA A 57 3.65 -14.45 -0.57
N LYS A 58 4.26 -14.64 -1.74
CA LYS A 58 4.65 -15.98 -2.23
C LYS A 58 6.06 -16.36 -1.78
N HIS A 59 6.91 -15.37 -1.53
CA HIS A 59 8.33 -15.55 -1.27
C HIS A 59 8.78 -14.86 0.02
N GLY A 60 7.85 -14.66 0.95
CA GLY A 60 8.12 -14.03 2.23
C GLY A 60 6.96 -14.14 3.19
N GLN A 61 7.10 -13.46 4.32
CA GLN A 61 6.12 -13.40 5.39
C GLN A 61 5.85 -11.95 5.78
N ILE A 62 4.60 -11.71 6.17
CA ILE A 62 4.14 -10.39 6.62
C ILE A 62 3.94 -10.44 8.12
N ARG A 63 4.50 -9.46 8.83
CA ARG A 63 4.25 -9.24 10.24
C ARG A 63 3.52 -7.92 10.42
N LEU A 64 2.39 -7.98 11.11
CA LEU A 64 1.56 -6.83 11.45
C LEU A 64 1.78 -6.50 12.93
N THR A 65 1.97 -5.23 13.25
CA THR A 65 2.20 -4.82 14.65
C THR A 65 1.52 -3.50 14.94
N GLU A 66 0.80 -3.46 16.06
CA GLU A 66 0.19 -2.24 16.57
C GLU A 66 1.29 -1.27 17.03
N GLY A 67 1.11 0.01 16.74
CA GLY A 67 2.03 1.04 17.18
C GLY A 67 1.47 2.45 17.00
N GLU A 68 2.28 3.44 17.35
CA GLU A 68 2.02 4.85 17.10
C GLU A 68 2.98 5.33 16.00
N VAL A 69 2.43 5.93 14.95
CA VAL A 69 3.21 6.54 13.86
C VAL A 69 3.05 8.05 13.93
N GLN A 70 4.18 8.76 14.06
CA GLN A 70 4.22 10.19 13.84
C GLN A 70 4.46 10.46 12.35
N THR A 71 3.67 11.34 11.75
CA THR A 71 3.80 11.66 10.32
C THR A 71 3.35 13.10 9.99
N ASP A 72 3.93 13.67 8.95
CA ASP A 72 3.53 14.93 8.33
C ASP A 72 2.73 14.71 7.04
N THR A 73 2.49 13.45 6.66
CA THR A 73 1.86 13.09 5.37
C THR A 73 0.35 13.25 5.37
N VAL A 74 -0.29 13.50 6.51
CA VAL A 74 -1.74 13.71 6.61
C VAL A 74 -2.04 15.19 6.35
N PRO A 75 -2.80 15.54 5.30
CA PRO A 75 -3.15 16.92 5.01
C PRO A 75 -3.79 17.61 6.22
N ASN A 76 -3.36 18.83 6.52
CA ASN A 76 -3.84 19.66 7.64
C ASN A 76 -3.53 19.14 9.06
N CYS A 77 -2.84 18.01 9.19
CA CYS A 77 -2.46 17.43 10.48
C CYS A 77 -0.94 17.16 10.56
N PRO A 78 -0.08 18.19 10.44
CA PRO A 78 1.37 18.00 10.54
C PRO A 78 1.78 17.51 11.94
N GLY A 79 2.77 16.63 12.00
CA GLY A 79 3.33 16.08 13.23
C GLY A 79 2.37 15.19 14.03
N ILE A 80 1.21 14.83 13.48
CA ILE A 80 0.21 14.03 14.17
C ILE A 80 0.74 12.65 14.51
N LYS A 81 0.33 12.15 15.67
CA LYS A 81 0.60 10.79 16.16
C LYS A 81 -0.65 9.95 15.99
N ILE A 82 -0.55 8.85 15.25
CA ILE A 82 -1.70 8.05 14.83
C ILE A 82 -1.51 6.61 15.32
N PRO A 83 -2.48 6.02 16.03
CA PRO A 83 -2.54 4.58 16.23
C PRO A 83 -2.64 3.88 14.87
N ALA A 84 -1.70 2.99 14.58
CA ALA A 84 -1.61 2.34 13.28
C ALA A 84 -1.14 0.88 13.39
N ILE A 85 -1.46 0.11 12.36
CA ILE A 85 -0.82 -1.17 12.09
C ILE A 85 0.42 -0.91 11.23
N VAL A 86 1.60 -1.18 11.77
CA VAL A 86 2.87 -1.13 11.05
C VAL A 86 3.07 -2.45 10.32
N VAL A 87 3.42 -2.38 9.04
CA VAL A 87 3.57 -3.54 8.18
C VAL A 87 5.06 -3.81 7.95
N PHE A 88 5.48 -5.03 8.26
CA PHE A 88 6.82 -5.53 8.02
C PHE A 88 6.80 -6.71 7.05
N TYR A 89 7.82 -6.79 6.22
CA TYR A 89 8.06 -7.89 5.28
C TYR A 89 9.44 -8.50 5.54
N THR A 90 9.52 -9.82 5.44
CA THR A 90 10.79 -10.56 5.38
C THR A 90 10.68 -11.60 4.27
N SER A 91 11.58 -11.57 3.30
CA SER A 91 11.61 -12.61 2.26
C SER A 91 12.14 -13.93 2.83
N SER A 92 11.85 -15.03 2.16
CA SER A 92 12.59 -16.27 2.34
C SER A 92 14.09 -16.04 2.12
N PRO A 93 14.98 -16.60 2.95
CA PRO A 93 16.42 -16.43 2.76
C PRO A 93 16.89 -16.89 1.37
N GLY A 94 17.67 -16.05 0.70
CA GLY A 94 18.22 -16.33 -0.64
C GLY A 94 17.25 -16.05 -1.80
N PHE A 95 16.00 -15.66 -1.53
CA PHE A 95 15.11 -15.19 -2.59
C PHE A 95 15.61 -13.85 -3.14
N THR A 96 15.58 -13.71 -4.47
CA THR A 96 15.81 -12.45 -5.19
C THR A 96 14.74 -12.33 -6.28
N GLY A 97 14.30 -11.11 -6.56
CA GLY A 97 13.22 -10.86 -7.52
C GLY A 97 12.10 -10.03 -6.92
N THR A 98 10.89 -10.18 -7.44
CA THR A 98 9.73 -9.41 -7.00
C THR A 98 8.74 -10.30 -6.27
N ASP A 99 8.26 -9.83 -5.12
CA ASP A 99 7.16 -10.44 -4.37
C ASP A 99 6.02 -9.42 -4.22
N ASN A 100 4.79 -9.90 -4.11
CA ASN A 100 3.62 -9.05 -3.98
C ASN A 100 2.68 -9.59 -2.90
N PHE A 101 2.06 -8.69 -2.16
CA PHE A 101 0.99 -9.03 -1.23
C PHE A 101 -0.01 -7.88 -1.11
N ALA A 102 -1.19 -8.15 -0.59
CA ALA A 102 -2.23 -7.15 -0.41
C ALA A 102 -2.91 -7.28 0.95
N LEU A 103 -3.20 -6.13 1.57
CA LEU A 103 -3.90 -6.04 2.86
C LEU A 103 -5.23 -5.30 2.69
N SER A 104 -6.28 -5.83 3.30
CA SER A 104 -7.61 -5.20 3.38
C SER A 104 -7.82 -4.59 4.77
N THR A 105 -8.67 -3.55 4.81
CA THR A 105 -9.03 -2.76 6.00
C THR A 105 -10.53 -2.87 6.35
N GLY A 106 -11.21 -3.87 5.78
CA GLY A 106 -12.65 -4.10 5.95
C GLY A 106 -13.37 -4.23 4.61
N GLU A 107 -14.67 -4.58 4.66
CA GLU A 107 -15.47 -4.74 3.45
C GLU A 107 -15.69 -3.39 2.74
N GLY A 108 -15.47 -3.36 1.42
CA GLY A 108 -15.72 -2.18 0.58
C GLY A 108 -14.57 -1.17 0.49
N GLN A 109 -13.48 -1.35 1.24
CA GLN A 109 -12.26 -0.54 1.06
C GLN A 109 -11.32 -1.18 0.04
N PRO A 110 -10.65 -0.40 -0.83
CA PRO A 110 -9.65 -0.94 -1.74
C PRO A 110 -8.49 -1.53 -0.93
N SER A 111 -8.02 -2.71 -1.33
CA SER A 111 -6.83 -3.31 -0.73
C SER A 111 -5.60 -2.44 -1.00
N ARG A 112 -4.70 -2.38 -0.03
CA ARG A 112 -3.36 -1.79 -0.21
C ARG A 112 -2.45 -2.88 -0.75
N THR A 113 -1.91 -2.66 -1.94
CA THR A 113 -0.98 -3.60 -2.59
C THR A 113 0.44 -3.15 -2.36
N TYR A 114 1.30 -4.10 -1.99
CA TYR A 114 2.72 -3.89 -1.77
C TYR A 114 3.50 -4.73 -2.77
N THR A 115 4.43 -4.09 -3.48
CA THR A 115 5.37 -4.73 -4.39
C THR A 115 6.77 -4.59 -3.82
N ILE A 116 7.38 -5.73 -3.50
CA ILE A 116 8.70 -5.79 -2.87
C ILE A 116 9.73 -6.24 -3.90
N THR A 117 10.72 -5.41 -4.16
CA THR A 117 11.91 -5.80 -4.91
C THR A 117 12.98 -6.29 -3.94
N VAL A 118 13.26 -7.59 -3.98
CA VAL A 118 14.23 -8.26 -3.10
C VAL A 118 15.55 -8.45 -3.86
N GLN A 119 16.64 -8.01 -3.24
CA GLN A 119 18.00 -8.10 -3.75
C GLN A 119 19.00 -8.62 -2.71
#